data_AF-A0A2N6VIR2-F1
#
_entry.id   AF-A0A2N6VIR2-F1
#
_cell.length_a   1.000
_cell.length_b   1.000
_cell.length_c   1.000
_cell.angle_alpha   90.00
_cell.angle_beta   90.00
_cell.angle_gamma   90.00
#
_symmetry.space_group_name_H-M   'P 1'
#
loop_
_entity.id
_entity.type
_entity.pdbx_description
1 polymer ?
#
loop_
_entity_poly.entity_id
_entity_poly.type
_entity_poly.pdbx_seq_one_letter_code
_entity_poly.pdbx_strand_id
1 'polypeptide(L)' 'ADRVTHIESIPQRQAVTGDWPDWVHDDVTAVFAGTGITKPYKHQVEAVNSIASGTDTVVATGTSSGKSLTFLVPILDSIA' A
#
# COMPACT_ATOMS: atom_id res chain seq x y z
N ALA A 1 23.53 23.23 -29.77
CA ALA A 1 23.64 23.57 -28.34
C ALA A 1 22.43 22.98 -27.64
N ASP A 2 22.65 21.99 -26.78
CA ASP A 2 21.62 21.45 -25.90
C ASP A 2 21.01 22.58 -25.05
N ARG A 3 19.68 22.67 -25.03
CA ARG A 3 18.94 23.70 -24.27
C ARG A 3 18.11 23.06 -23.16
N VAL A 4 18.75 22.22 -22.33
CA VAL A 4 18.15 21.84 -21.05
C VAL A 4 18.15 23.09 -20.16
N THR A 5 16.95 23.58 -19.81
CA THR A 5 16.78 24.76 -18.96
C THR A 5 16.67 24.42 -17.48
N HIS A 6 16.37 23.15 -17.15
CA HIS A 6 16.25 22.67 -15.78
C HIS A 6 16.58 21.17 -15.67
N ILE A 7 17.31 20.82 -14.61
CA ILE A 7 17.55 19.45 -14.17
C ILE A 7 17.23 19.41 -12.69
N GLU A 8 16.35 18.49 -12.30
CA GLU A 8 16.06 18.18 -10.90
C GLU A 8 16.42 16.74 -10.62
N SER A 9 17.08 16.50 -9.49
CA SER A 9 17.33 15.17 -8.96
C SER A 9 16.51 14.98 -7.70
N ILE A 10 15.51 14.10 -7.77
CA ILE A 10 14.71 13.74 -6.60
C ILE A 10 15.44 12.63 -5.85
N PRO A 11 15.76 12.80 -4.55
CA PRO A 11 16.48 11.79 -3.79
C PRO A 11 15.62 10.53 -3.59
N GLN A 12 16.29 9.40 -3.48
CA GLN A 12 15.64 8.15 -3.08
C GLN A 12 14.99 8.26 -1.70
N ARG A 13 13.88 7.55 -1.50
CA ARG A 13 13.19 7.46 -0.21
C ARG A 13 13.19 6.01 0.26
N GLN A 14 13.57 5.80 1.51
CA GLN A 14 13.51 4.48 2.14
C GLN A 14 12.06 4.07 2.36
N ALA A 15 11.81 2.76 2.22
CA ALA A 15 10.52 2.17 2.53
C ALA A 15 10.18 2.35 4.02
N VAL A 16 8.93 2.72 4.30
CA VAL A 16 8.38 2.65 5.66
C VAL A 16 7.27 1.60 5.64
N THR A 17 7.47 0.52 6.39
CA THR A 17 6.52 -0.59 6.51
C THR A 17 5.74 -0.52 7.81
N GLY A 18 4.57 -1.15 7.83
CA GLY A 18 3.82 -1.46 9.05
C GLY A 18 3.63 -2.98 9.19
N ASP A 19 2.99 -3.37 10.28
CA ASP A 19 2.53 -4.75 10.47
C ASP A 19 1.12 -4.91 9.86
N TRP A 20 0.76 -6.15 9.53
CA TRP A 20 -0.61 -6.46 9.14
C TRP A 20 -1.58 -6.11 10.28
N PRO A 21 -2.75 -5.49 10.00
CA PRO A 21 -3.75 -5.31 11.03
C PRO A 21 -4.24 -6.64 11.57
N ASP A 22 -4.41 -6.74 12.89
CA ASP A 22 -4.80 -7.99 13.59
C ASP A 22 -6.17 -8.55 13.17
N TRP A 23 -6.99 -7.73 12.51
CA TRP A 23 -8.30 -8.14 12.02
C TRP A 23 -8.25 -8.82 10.65
N VAL A 24 -7.14 -8.70 9.90
CA VAL A 24 -7.02 -9.30 8.58
C VAL A 24 -6.85 -10.81 8.73
N HIS A 25 -7.72 -11.57 8.08
CA HIS A 25 -7.72 -13.03 8.11
C HIS A 25 -6.39 -13.61 7.62
N ASP A 26 -5.91 -14.66 8.29
CA ASP A 26 -4.61 -15.27 8.03
C ASP A 26 -4.45 -15.70 6.57
N ASP A 27 -5.50 -16.26 5.95
CA ASP A 27 -5.47 -16.65 4.53
C ASP A 27 -5.22 -15.45 3.59
N VAL A 28 -5.75 -14.28 3.90
CA VAL A 28 -5.52 -13.05 3.12
C VAL A 28 -4.05 -12.66 3.24
N THR A 29 -3.50 -12.64 4.46
CA THR A 29 -2.07 -12.33 4.66
C THR A 29 -1.16 -13.38 3.99
N ALA A 30 -1.56 -14.65 3.99
CA ALA A 30 -0.82 -15.75 3.37
C ALA A 30 -0.76 -15.61 1.84
N VAL A 31 -1.86 -15.19 1.20
CA VAL A 31 -1.88 -14.90 -0.25
C VAL A 31 -0.87 -13.81 -0.59
N PHE A 32 -0.86 -12.71 0.16
CA PHE A 32 0.09 -11.61 -0.07
C PHE A 32 1.53 -12.04 0.24
N ALA A 33 1.76 -12.81 1.30
CA ALA A 33 3.06 -13.37 1.61
C ALA A 33 3.58 -14.27 0.47
N GLY A 34 2.71 -15.07 -0.16
CA GLY A 34 3.02 -15.87 -1.35
C GLY A 34 3.44 -15.05 -2.57
N THR A 35 3.07 -13.75 -2.62
CA THR A 35 3.54 -12.79 -3.63
C THR A 35 4.79 -12.01 -3.23
N GLY A 36 5.37 -12.32 -2.07
CA GLY A 36 6.56 -11.64 -1.51
C GLY A 36 6.24 -10.43 -0.63
N ILE A 37 4.96 -10.16 -0.34
CA ILE A 37 4.54 -9.04 0.51
C ILE A 37 4.37 -9.55 1.94
N THR A 38 5.46 -9.57 2.70
CA THR A 38 5.46 -10.01 4.10
C THR A 38 5.14 -8.88 5.08
N LYS A 39 5.52 -7.64 4.74
CA LYS A 39 5.11 -6.42 5.46
C LYS A 39 4.55 -5.39 4.50
N PRO A 40 3.31 -4.90 4.70
CA PRO A 40 2.77 -3.82 3.90
C PRO A 40 3.51 -2.50 4.16
N TYR A 41 3.46 -1.59 3.20
CA TYR A 41 3.88 -0.21 3.43
C TYR A 41 2.94 0.48 4.43
N LYS A 42 3.47 1.43 5.19
CA LYS A 42 2.71 2.18 6.20
C LYS A 42 1.44 2.82 5.64
N HIS A 43 1.52 3.46 4.46
CA HIS A 43 0.35 4.07 3.81
C HIS A 43 -0.71 3.06 3.43
N GLN A 44 -0.33 1.80 3.17
CA GLN A 44 -1.29 0.74 2.89
C GLN A 44 -2.03 0.33 4.15
N VAL A 45 -1.33 0.13 5.27
CA VAL A 45 -1.93 -0.19 6.57
C VAL A 45 -2.92 0.90 7.01
N GLU A 46 -2.51 2.16 6.88
CA GLU A 46 -3.36 3.31 7.21
C GLU A 46 -4.64 3.33 6.35
N ALA A 47 -4.51 3.13 5.04
CA ALA A 47 -5.65 3.09 4.13
C ALA A 47 -6.57 1.89 4.38
N VAL A 48 -5.99 0.71 4.61
CA VAL A 48 -6.74 -0.52 4.91
C VAL A 48 -7.56 -0.37 6.18
N ASN A 49 -6.98 0.17 7.26
CA ASN A 49 -7.71 0.46 8.50
C ASN A 49 -8.80 1.53 8.30
N SER A 50 -8.51 2.58 7.52
CA SER A 50 -9.50 3.62 7.19
C SER A 50 -10.71 3.02 6.47
N ILE A 51 -10.48 2.19 5.45
CA ILE A 51 -11.54 1.53 4.67
C ILE A 51 -12.33 0.55 5.56
N ALA A 52 -11.65 -0.28 6.36
CA ALA A 52 -12.30 -1.24 7.25
C ALA A 52 -13.15 -0.56 8.34
N SER A 53 -12.80 0.67 8.74
CA SER A 53 -13.61 1.48 9.66
C SER A 53 -14.87 2.09 9.04
N GLY A 54 -15.14 1.83 7.75
CA GLY A 54 -16.29 2.39 7.03
C GLY A 54 -16.04 3.80 6.50
N THR A 55 -14.79 4.25 6.41
CA THR A 55 -14.44 5.57 5.89
C THR A 55 -14.15 5.53 4.40
N ASP A 56 -14.91 6.30 3.61
CA ASP A 56 -14.61 6.55 2.19
C ASP A 56 -13.22 7.18 2.05
N THR A 57 -12.29 6.42 1.45
CA THR A 57 -10.86 6.75 1.50
C THR A 57 -10.30 6.99 0.09
N VAL A 58 -9.68 8.16 -0.12
CA VAL A 58 -8.90 8.47 -1.33
C VAL A 58 -7.42 8.23 -1.07
N VAL A 59 -6.78 7.38 -1.88
CA VAL A 59 -5.35 7.06 -1.76
C VAL A 59 -4.55 7.71 -2.89
N ALA A 60 -3.89 8.84 -2.59
CA ALA A 60 -3.08 9.60 -3.55
C ALA A 60 -1.59 9.23 -3.43
N THR A 61 -1.18 8.16 -4.10
CA THR A 61 0.22 7.71 -4.14
C THR A 61 0.73 7.58 -5.58
N GLY A 62 2.05 7.64 -5.76
CA GLY A 62 2.66 7.48 -7.09
C GLY A 62 2.39 6.11 -7.72
N THR A 63 2.57 6.00 -9.03
CA THR A 63 2.52 4.71 -9.73
C THR A 63 3.53 3.73 -9.12
N SER A 64 3.19 2.44 -9.12
CA SER A 64 4.00 1.37 -8.52
C SER A 64 4.17 1.43 -6.98
N SER A 65 3.39 2.24 -6.28
CA SER A 65 3.36 2.30 -4.80
C SER A 65 2.67 1.11 -4.11
N GLY A 66 2.07 0.20 -4.88
CA GLY A 66 1.24 -0.88 -4.36
C GLY A 66 -0.14 -0.45 -3.87
N LYS A 67 -0.69 0.69 -4.33
CA LYS A 67 -2.03 1.17 -3.90
C LYS A 67 -3.17 0.16 -4.10
N SER A 68 -3.07 -0.80 -5.02
CA SER A 68 -4.13 -1.79 -5.20
C SER A 68 -4.36 -2.66 -3.97
N LEU A 69 -3.31 -2.92 -3.19
CA LEU A 69 -3.40 -3.65 -1.93
C LEU A 69 -4.40 -2.99 -0.97
N THR A 70 -4.54 -1.66 -0.99
CA THR A 70 -5.36 -0.95 0.00
C THR A 70 -6.84 -1.26 -0.09
N PHE A 71 -7.36 -1.52 -1.29
CA PHE A 71 -8.75 -1.95 -1.46
C PHE A 71 -8.88 -3.47 -1.57
N LEU A 72 -7.86 -4.18 -2.06
CA LEU A 72 -7.92 -5.64 -2.18
C LEU A 72 -7.97 -6.34 -0.82
N VAL A 73 -7.20 -5.87 0.18
CA VAL A 73 -7.21 -6.47 1.53
C VAL A 73 -8.61 -6.48 2.15
N PRO A 74 -9.31 -5.33 2.34
CA PRO A 74 -10.64 -5.35 2.95
C PRO A 74 -11.69 -6.06 2.09
N ILE A 75 -11.56 -6.06 0.75
CA ILE A 75 -12.48 -6.82 -0.11
C ILE A 75 -12.29 -8.33 0.10
N LEU A 76 -11.05 -8.81 0.07
CA LEU A 76 -10.74 -10.24 0.23
C LEU A 76 -11.10 -10.70 1.64
N ASP A 77 -10.83 -9.89 2.65
CA ASP A 77 -11.19 -10.17 4.05
C ASP A 77 -12.71 -10.27 4.25
N SER A 78 -13.48 -9.43 3.57
CA SER A 78 -14.96 -9.46 3.66
C SER A 78 -15.61 -10.73 3.10
N ILE A 79 -14.86 -11.53 2.33
CA ILE A 79 -15.32 -12.78 1.70
C ILE A 79 -14.54 -14.02 2.13
N ALA A 80 -13.59 -13.87 3.06
CA ALA A 80 -12.82 -14.95 3.66
C ALA A 80 -13.65 -15.73 4.69
#